data_AF-A0A418M8C7-F1
#
_entry.id   AF-A0A418M8C7-F1
#
_cell.length_a   1.000
_cell.length_b   1.000
_cell.length_c   1.000
_cell.angle_alpha   90.00
_cell.angle_beta   90.00
_cell.angle_gamma   90.00
#
_symmetry.space_group_name_H-M   'P 1'
#
loop_
_entity.id
_entity.type
_entity.pdbx_description
1 polymer ?
#
loop_
_entity_poly.entity_id
_entity_poly.type
_entity_poly.pdbx_seq_one_letter_code
_entity_poly.pdbx_strand_id
1 'polypeptide(L)' 'MTIKNKYIILAAGFWLGGILMLLLGSVLKDQSWAGTLFTIGILGQAAGFSLFGFAIMKGAFNKKE' A
#
# COMPACT_ATOMS: atom_id res chain seq x y z
N MET A 1 -6.36 12.45 16.43
CA MET A 1 -5.43 11.51 15.76
C MET A 1 -4.38 12.34 15.03
N THR A 2 -3.13 12.32 15.50
CA THR A 2 -2.03 13.14 14.95
C THR A 2 -1.71 12.74 13.51
N ILE A 3 -1.38 13.72 12.67
CA ILE A 3 -1.18 13.59 11.21
C ILE A 3 -0.25 12.42 10.81
N LYS A 4 0.69 12.04 11.68
CA LYS A 4 1.62 10.91 11.50
C LYS A 4 0.91 9.55 11.42
N ASN A 5 -0.14 9.35 12.21
CA ASN A 5 -0.92 8.10 12.19
C ASN A 5 -1.74 7.95 10.90
N LYS A 6 -2.21 9.05 10.30
CA LYS A 6 -3.09 8.98 9.13
C LYS A 6 -2.41 8.35 7.91
N TYR A 7 -1.14 8.70 7.64
CA TYR A 7 -0.40 8.15 6.50
C TYR A 7 0.04 6.70 6.71
N ILE A 8 0.37 6.33 7.95
CA ILE A 8 0.70 4.93 8.30
C ILE A 8 -0.53 4.04 8.16
N ILE A 9 -1.70 4.50 8.63
CA ILE A 9 -2.97 3.77 8.48
C ILE A 9 -3.33 3.64 6.98
N LEU A 10 -3.15 4.71 6.21
CA LEU A 10 -3.39 4.67 4.76
C LEU A 10 -2.45 3.69 4.05
N ALA A 11 -1.15 3.69 4.39
CA ALA A 11 -0.17 2.74 3.86
C ALA A 11 -0.56 1.29 4.16
N ALA A 12 -0.97 1.01 5.40
CA ALA A 12 -1.45 -0.32 5.79
C ALA A 12 -2.69 -0.75 5.00
N GLY A 13 -3.62 0.19 4.74
CA GLY A 13 -4.78 -0.07 3.89
C GLY A 13 -4.39 -0.47 2.47
N PHE A 14 -3.42 0.22 1.87
CA PHE A 14 -2.90 -0.11 0.54
C PHE A 14 -2.17 -1.46 0.51
N TRP A 15 -1.41 -1.80 1.55
CA TRP A 15 -0.77 -3.12 1.65
C TRP A 15 -1.77 -4.26 1.79
N LEU A 16 -2.75 -4.13 2.70
CA LEU A 16 -3.78 -5.16 2.88
C LEU A 16 -4.65 -5.32 1.64
N GLY A 17 -5.08 -4.21 1.04
CA GLY A 17 -5.82 -4.22 -0.22
C GLY A 17 -5.01 -4.82 -1.37
N GLY A 18 -3.72 -4.48 -1.45
CA GLY A 18 -2.83 -5.06 -2.46
C GLY A 18 -2.65 -6.56 -2.29
N ILE A 19 -2.42 -7.04 -1.06
CA ILE A 19 -2.32 -8.49 -0.75
C ILE A 19 -3.61 -9.20 -1.15
N LEU A 20 -4.78 -8.63 -0.84
CA LEU A 20 -6.06 -9.18 -1.22
C LEU A 20 -6.15 -9.35 -2.75
N MET A 21 -5.78 -8.33 -3.54
CA MET A 21 -5.82 -8.44 -5.00
C MET A 21 -4.82 -9.44 -5.57
N LEU A 22 -3.64 -9.57 -4.96
CA LEU A 22 -2.66 -10.60 -5.34
C LEU A 22 -3.21 -12.01 -5.08
N LEU A 23 -3.83 -12.22 -3.91
CA LEU A 23 -4.45 -13.50 -3.56
C LEU A 23 -5.63 -13.82 -4.48
N LEU A 24 -6.50 -12.85 -4.74
CA LEU A 24 -7.62 -13.01 -5.68
C LEU A 24 -7.12 -13.29 -7.11
N GLY A 25 -6.09 -12.58 -7.57
CA GLY A 25 -5.45 -12.84 -8.86
C GLY A 25 -4.86 -14.25 -8.95
N SER A 26 -4.28 -14.75 -7.85
CA SER A 26 -3.75 -16.11 -7.78
C SER A 26 -4.85 -17.18 -7.82
N VAL A 27 -5.95 -16.98 -7.09
CA VAL A 27 -7.11 -17.89 -7.11
C VAL A 27 -7.77 -17.89 -8.48
N LEU A 28 -7.83 -16.73 -9.14
CA LEU A 28 -8.47 -16.54 -10.43
C LEU A 28 -7.47 -16.60 -11.60
N LYS A 29 -6.30 -17.20 -11.43
CA LYS A 29 -5.18 -17.15 -12.40
C LYS A 29 -5.55 -17.56 -13.84
N ASP A 30 -6.56 -18.41 -13.99
CA ASP A 30 -7.03 -18.91 -15.29
C ASP A 30 -8.04 -17.96 -15.98
N GLN A 31 -8.46 -16.90 -15.29
CA GLN A 31 -9.29 -15.84 -15.83
C GLN A 31 -8.44 -14.80 -16.57
N SER A 32 -8.95 -14.28 -17.69
CA SER A 32 -8.25 -13.29 -18.51
C SER A 32 -7.86 -12.00 -17.78
N TRP A 33 -8.55 -11.68 -16.69
CA TRP A 33 -8.36 -10.46 -15.89
C TRP A 33 -7.49 -10.66 -14.64
N ALA A 34 -6.94 -11.87 -14.42
CA ALA A 34 -6.02 -12.13 -13.31
C ALA A 34 -4.78 -11.21 -13.34
N GLY A 35 -4.25 -10.95 -14.54
CA GLY A 35 -3.13 -10.02 -14.73
C GLY A 35 -3.43 -8.59 -14.26
N THR A 36 -4.68 -8.14 -14.44
CA THR A 36 -5.14 -6.84 -13.94
C THR A 36 -5.18 -6.82 -12.41
N LEU A 37 -5.66 -7.89 -11.77
CA LEU A 37 -5.65 -8.02 -10.31
C LEU A 37 -4.24 -8.00 -9.74
N PHE A 38 -3.30 -8.71 -10.38
CA PHE A 38 -1.89 -8.65 -9.98
C PHE A 38 -1.30 -7.24 -10.13
N THR A 39 -1.58 -6.57 -11.25
CA THR A 39 -1.12 -5.20 -11.51
C THR A 39 -1.64 -4.23 -10.45
N ILE A 40 -2.94 -4.25 -10.17
CA ILE A 40 -3.55 -3.42 -9.12
C ILE A 40 -2.95 -3.77 -7.75
N GLY A 41 -2.75 -5.06 -7.47
CA GLY A 41 -2.13 -5.54 -6.23
C GLY A 41 -0.74 -4.95 -6.02
N ILE A 42 0.13 -5.04 -7.03
CA ILE A 42 1.50 -4.50 -7.03
C ILE A 42 1.49 -2.97 -6.90
N LEU A 43 0.61 -2.27 -7.64
CA LEU A 43 0.48 -0.82 -7.53
C LEU A 43 0.02 -0.41 -6.12
N GLY A 44 -0.91 -1.16 -5.52
CA GLY A 44 -1.29 -1.00 -4.13
C GLY A 44 -0.10 -1.15 -3.18
N GLN A 45 0.73 -2.17 -3.37
CA GLN A 45 1.96 -2.33 -2.57
C GLN A 45 2.89 -1.12 -2.71
N ALA A 46 3.17 -0.70 -3.94
CA ALA A 46 4.06 0.44 -4.22
C ALA A 46 3.54 1.75 -3.60
N ALA A 47 2.23 2.00 -3.67
CA ALA A 47 1.59 3.13 -3.03
C ALA A 47 1.72 3.07 -1.50
N GLY A 48 1.51 1.90 -0.90
CA GLY A 48 1.69 1.66 0.53
C GLY A 48 3.12 1.97 1.00
N PHE A 49 4.13 1.44 0.32
CA PHE A 49 5.53 1.71 0.65
C PHE A 49 5.91 3.20 0.46
N SER A 50 5.39 3.85 -0.58
CA SER A 50 5.62 5.27 -0.83
C SER A 50 5.04 6.15 0.29
N LEU A 51 3.82 5.86 0.73
CA LEU A 51 3.16 6.56 1.84
C LEU A 51 3.87 6.33 3.16
N PHE A 52 4.35 5.11 3.40
CA PHE A 52 5.12 4.79 4.59
C PHE A 52 6.47 5.53 4.62
N GLY A 53 7.20 5.52 3.50
CA GLY A 53 8.44 6.29 3.34
C GLY A 53 8.22 7.79 3.58
N PHE A 54 7.13 8.34 3.02
CA PHE A 54 6.71 9.72 3.28
C PHE A 54 6.44 9.97 4.78
N ALA A 55 5.72 9.06 5.46
CA ALA A 55 5.42 9.20 6.89
C ALA A 55 6.68 9.16 7.76
N ILE A 56 7.66 8.31 7.42
CA ILE A 56 8.98 8.25 8.06
C ILE A 56 9.73 9.56 7.85
N MET A 57 9.88 10.01 6.60
CA MET A 57 10.60 11.25 6.28
C MET A 57 9.98 12.44 6.97
N LYS A 58 8.65 12.61 6.89
CA LYS A 58 7.94 13.66 7.61
C LYS A 58 8.17 13.57 9.12
N GLY A 59 8.26 12.35 9.67
CA GLY A 59 8.55 12.12 11.07
C GLY A 59 9.99 12.46 11.48
N ALA A 60 10.96 12.22 10.61
CA ALA A 60 12.37 12.49 10.83
C ALA A 60 12.68 13.99 10.69
N PHE A 61 12.16 14.64 9.63
CA PHE A 61 12.42 16.05 9.34
C PHE A 61 11.54 17.03 10.14
N ASN A 62 10.40 16.61 10.69
CA ASN A 62 9.63 17.43 11.65
C ASN A 62 10.10 17.27 13.10
N LYS A 63 11.20 16.56 13.36
CA LYS A 63 11.83 16.56 14.67
C LYS A 63 12.52 17.92 14.82
N LYS A 64 11.76 18.90 15.30
CA LYS A 64 12.24 20.24 15.65
C LYS A 64 13.47 20.11 16.54
N GLU A 65 14.54 20.82 16.17
CA GLU A 65 15.44 21.45 17.13
C GLU A 65 14.64 22.25 18.16
#